data_AF-A0A3A9VTH9-F1
#
_entry.id   AF-A0A3A9VTH9-F1
#
_cell.length_a   1.000
_cell.length_b   1.000
_cell.length_c   1.000
_cell.angle_alpha   90.00
_cell.angle_beta   90.00
_cell.angle_gamma   90.00
#
_symmetry.space_group_name_H-M   'P 1'
#
loop_
_entity.id
_entity.type
_entity.pdbx_description
1 polymer ?
#
loop_
_entity_poly.entity_id
_entity_poly.type
_entity_poly.pdbx_seq_one_letter_code
_entity_poly.pdbx_strand_id
1 'polypeptide(L)'
;MQAYLKLIKFDNLILIAIAQLCIKYGLFEPFDIAITLNGFGISLLIIATISLVAAANVMLYIENREYAIKKENTNSTISEKIANRLFIVFNIIGVAIGFYLSNIIGSPKLAALFIVVSGIFYIYATYLKEILVLKNVIIGVLMALALISVAIFDLLPAITDQNRASQKVIFLIIVDYSIFAFTIVTIREIVKDCLSMDKDHNAGIQTIPIALGKDRTVKLIGALTIIPIGLVIYYVYTYLFSNSTAVVLVLGFLVAPLLYFMFKSWSAETNKDFKTLSLILKVVLFLASSSILQFQFILL
;
A
#
# COMPACT_ATOMS: atom_id res chain seq x y z
N MET A 1 -16.46 -19.17 2.60
CA MET A 1 -15.02 -18.81 2.61
C MET A 1 -14.67 -17.68 1.63
N GLN A 2 -15.01 -17.80 0.33
CA GLN A 2 -14.68 -16.77 -0.69
C GLN A 2 -15.21 -15.35 -0.39
N ALA A 3 -16.40 -15.22 0.23
CA ALA A 3 -16.96 -13.93 0.60
C ALA A 3 -16.11 -13.18 1.63
N TYR A 4 -15.51 -13.89 2.59
CA TYR A 4 -14.66 -13.30 3.62
C TYR A 4 -13.30 -12.85 3.07
N LEU A 5 -12.71 -13.59 2.12
CA LEU A 5 -11.47 -13.18 1.46
C LEU A 5 -11.65 -11.93 0.60
N LYS A 6 -12.81 -11.81 -0.08
CA LYS A 6 -13.18 -10.60 -0.80
C LYS A 6 -13.42 -9.42 0.13
N LEU A 7 -14.05 -9.67 1.30
CA LEU A 7 -14.32 -8.65 2.32
C LEU A 7 -13.03 -7.96 2.78
N ILE A 8 -12.01 -8.74 3.16
CA ILE A 8 -10.73 -8.20 3.66
C ILE A 8 -9.79 -7.73 2.55
N LYS A 9 -10.19 -7.88 1.28
CA LYS A 9 -9.37 -7.63 0.08
C LYS A 9 -8.02 -8.36 0.14
N PHE A 10 -8.07 -9.67 0.33
CA PHE A 10 -6.91 -10.54 0.57
C PHE A 10 -5.73 -10.32 -0.39
N ASP A 11 -5.99 -10.10 -1.68
CA ASP A 11 -4.93 -9.82 -2.67
C ASP A 11 -4.03 -8.64 -2.27
N ASN A 12 -4.61 -7.57 -1.69
CA ASN A 12 -3.85 -6.40 -1.28
C ASN A 12 -3.03 -6.70 -0.02
N LEU A 13 -3.53 -7.55 0.88
CA LEU A 13 -2.81 -7.96 2.09
C LEU A 13 -1.57 -8.77 1.74
N ILE A 14 -1.68 -9.68 0.76
CA ILE A 14 -0.54 -10.44 0.24
C ILE A 14 0.52 -9.49 -0.34
N LEU A 15 0.12 -8.48 -1.12
CA LEU A 15 1.08 -7.53 -1.68
C LEU A 15 1.85 -6.77 -0.60
N ILE A 16 1.18 -6.38 0.50
CA ILE A 16 1.85 -5.74 1.65
C ILE A 16 2.85 -6.71 2.28
N ALA A 17 2.43 -7.94 2.56
CA ALA A 17 3.30 -8.95 3.17
C ALA A 17 4.53 -9.25 2.30
N ILE A 18 4.34 -9.43 0.99
CA ILE A 18 5.43 -9.65 0.03
C ILE A 18 6.39 -8.46 0.04
N ALA A 19 5.87 -7.23 -0.04
CA ALA A 19 6.72 -6.04 -0.03
C ALA A 19 7.55 -5.93 1.26
N GLN A 20 6.95 -6.19 2.43
CA GLN A 20 7.67 -6.18 3.71
C GLN A 20 8.74 -7.28 3.78
N LEU A 21 8.46 -8.48 3.27
CA LEU A 21 9.44 -9.57 3.18
C LEU A 21 10.57 -9.26 2.20
N CYS A 22 10.26 -8.69 1.04
CA CYS A 22 11.26 -8.28 0.05
C CYS A 22 12.21 -7.22 0.62
N ILE A 23 11.71 -6.28 1.44
CA ILE A 23 12.57 -5.33 2.15
C ILE A 23 13.51 -6.07 3.12
N LYS A 24 12.97 -6.93 3.99
CA LYS A 24 13.76 -7.66 4.98
C LYS A 24 14.85 -8.52 4.33
N TYR A 25 14.46 -9.41 3.43
CA TYR A 25 15.32 -10.44 2.86
C TYR A 25 16.07 -10.01 1.60
N GLY A 26 15.61 -8.96 0.92
CA GLY A 26 16.27 -8.43 -0.28
C GLY A 26 17.21 -7.26 -0.01
N LEU A 27 16.99 -6.51 1.08
CA LEU A 27 17.76 -5.30 1.37
C LEU A 27 18.57 -5.36 2.68
N PHE A 28 18.06 -5.99 3.74
CA PHE A 28 18.80 -5.99 5.01
C PHE A 28 19.82 -7.12 5.09
N GLU A 29 19.38 -8.37 4.88
CA GLU A 29 20.26 -9.54 5.02
C GLU A 29 21.41 -9.57 3.99
N PRO A 30 21.19 -9.31 2.67
CA PRO A 30 22.27 -9.42 1.70
C PRO A 30 23.36 -8.35 1.87
N PHE A 31 23.01 -7.19 2.42
CA PHE A 31 23.93 -6.08 2.64
C PHE A 31 24.53 -6.09 4.06
N ASP A 32 24.36 -7.19 4.81
CA ASP A 32 24.85 -7.38 6.18
C ASP A 32 24.49 -6.21 7.12
N ILE A 33 23.27 -5.72 6.97
CA ILE A 33 22.77 -4.59 7.75
C ILE A 33 22.32 -5.09 9.11
N ALA A 34 22.78 -4.42 10.17
CA ALA A 34 22.36 -4.75 11.53
C ALA A 34 20.83 -4.62 11.68
N ILE A 35 20.21 -5.70 12.11
CA ILE A 35 18.75 -5.88 12.24
C ILE A 35 18.37 -6.23 13.67
N THR A 36 17.13 -5.93 14.03
CA THR A 36 16.57 -6.19 15.38
C THR A 36 15.63 -7.40 15.36
N LEU A 37 14.82 -7.54 14.31
CA LEU A 37 13.79 -8.55 14.21
C LEU A 37 14.35 -9.82 13.56
N ASN A 38 14.13 -10.96 14.20
CA ASN A 38 14.31 -12.26 13.58
C ASN A 38 13.08 -12.64 12.72
N GLY A 39 13.09 -13.83 12.12
CA GLY A 39 11.96 -14.34 11.31
C GLY A 39 10.60 -14.33 12.03
N PHE A 40 10.59 -14.55 13.34
CA PHE A 40 9.36 -14.47 14.14
C PHE A 40 8.90 -13.02 14.34
N GLY A 41 9.83 -12.11 14.66
CA GLY A 41 9.55 -10.68 14.83
C GLY A 41 8.99 -10.02 13.57
N ILE A 42 9.60 -10.29 12.41
CA ILE A 42 9.08 -9.76 11.13
C ILE A 42 7.71 -10.37 10.78
N SER A 43 7.49 -11.64 11.07
CA SER A 43 6.17 -12.28 10.88
C SER A 43 5.09 -11.63 11.73
N LEU A 44 5.40 -11.29 12.99
CA LEU A 44 4.48 -10.56 13.87
C LEU A 44 4.18 -9.16 13.33
N LEU A 45 5.19 -8.43 12.83
CA LEU A 45 4.99 -7.12 12.22
C LEU A 45 4.03 -7.22 11.02
N ILE A 46 4.25 -8.19 10.13
CA ILE A 46 3.39 -8.44 8.97
C ILE A 46 1.96 -8.79 9.41
N ILE A 47 1.79 -9.68 10.40
CA ILE A 47 0.46 -10.04 10.91
C ILE A 47 -0.24 -8.82 11.50
N ALA A 48 0.49 -7.96 12.23
CA ALA A 48 -0.08 -6.74 12.78
C ALA A 48 -0.54 -5.78 11.68
N THR A 49 0.29 -5.52 10.67
CA THR A 49 -0.04 -4.62 9.56
C THR A 49 -1.24 -5.13 8.74
N ILE A 50 -1.24 -6.39 8.32
CA ILE A 50 -2.35 -6.93 7.52
C ILE A 50 -3.64 -7.04 8.33
N SER A 51 -3.57 -7.26 9.65
CA SER A 51 -4.75 -7.27 10.51
C SER A 51 -5.41 -5.90 10.59
N LEU A 52 -4.63 -4.82 10.74
CA LEU A 52 -5.19 -3.46 10.72
C LEU A 52 -5.83 -3.12 9.37
N VAL A 53 -5.19 -3.48 8.26
CA VAL A 53 -5.73 -3.27 6.91
C VAL A 53 -7.00 -4.11 6.68
N ALA A 54 -7.03 -5.35 7.18
CA ALA A 54 -8.22 -6.20 7.14
C ALA A 54 -9.38 -5.57 7.93
N ALA A 55 -9.12 -5.08 9.16
CA ALA A 55 -10.10 -4.39 9.97
C ALA A 55 -10.68 -3.17 9.22
N ALA A 56 -9.82 -2.35 8.62
CA ALA A 56 -10.24 -1.18 7.84
C ALA A 56 -11.16 -1.54 6.67
N ASN A 57 -10.85 -2.61 5.94
CA ASN A 57 -11.70 -3.08 4.84
C ASN A 57 -13.06 -3.60 5.35
N VAL A 58 -13.10 -4.23 6.52
CA VAL A 58 -14.35 -4.64 7.16
C VAL A 58 -15.17 -3.43 7.60
N MET A 59 -14.55 -2.42 8.21
CA MET A 59 -15.23 -1.17 8.60
C MET A 59 -15.84 -0.47 7.39
N LEU A 60 -15.07 -0.35 6.29
CA LEU A 60 -15.56 0.23 5.05
C LEU A 60 -16.77 -0.53 4.49
N TYR A 61 -16.82 -1.85 4.65
CA TYR A 61 -17.98 -2.66 4.24
C TYR A 61 -19.22 -2.38 5.08
N ILE A 62 -19.08 -2.29 6.41
CA ILE A 62 -20.19 -1.98 7.34
C ILE A 62 -20.80 -0.64 6.96
N GLU A 63 -19.96 0.38 6.83
CA GLU A 63 -20.38 1.74 6.51
C GLU A 63 -21.07 1.85 5.14
N ASN A 64 -20.54 1.17 4.12
CA ASN A 64 -21.16 1.16 2.79
C ASN A 64 -22.48 0.39 2.77
N ARG A 65 -22.64 -0.60 3.63
CA ARG A 65 -23.89 -1.35 3.78
C ARG A 65 -24.96 -0.51 4.47
N GLU A 66 -24.64 0.20 5.54
CA GLU A 66 -25.58 1.10 6.20
C GLU A 66 -26.10 2.17 5.24
N TYR A 67 -25.21 2.70 4.40
CA TYR A 67 -25.59 3.60 3.33
C TYR A 67 -26.57 2.95 2.33
N ALA A 68 -26.31 1.71 1.90
CA ALA A 68 -27.17 1.00 0.94
C ALA A 68 -28.56 0.63 1.51
N ILE A 69 -28.64 0.26 2.78
CA ILE A 69 -29.91 -0.06 3.47
C ILE A 69 -30.81 1.18 3.53
N LYS A 70 -30.24 2.35 3.87
CA LYS A 70 -30.97 3.63 3.88
C LYS A 70 -31.57 4.00 2.51
N LYS A 71 -31.04 3.44 1.41
CA LYS A 71 -31.44 3.70 0.03
C LYS A 71 -32.21 2.54 -0.64
N GLU A 72 -32.82 1.66 0.16
CA GLU A 72 -33.70 0.55 -0.28
C GLU A 72 -33.04 -0.54 -1.15
N ASN A 73 -31.71 -0.74 -1.06
CA ASN A 73 -31.01 -1.76 -1.86
C ASN A 73 -30.35 -2.89 -1.03
N THR A 74 -31.12 -3.99 -0.88
CA THR A 74 -30.70 -5.42 -0.96
C THR A 74 -29.91 -6.14 0.15
N ASN A 75 -30.19 -7.46 0.17
CA ASN A 75 -29.55 -8.60 0.85
C ASN A 75 -28.01 -8.58 0.85
N SER A 76 -27.42 -8.40 2.03
CA SER A 76 -25.99 -8.60 2.27
C SER A 76 -25.67 -10.08 2.57
N THR A 77 -24.61 -10.62 1.98
CA THR A 77 -24.13 -12.00 2.25
C THR A 77 -23.50 -12.20 3.63
N ILE A 78 -23.04 -11.13 4.28
CA ILE A 78 -22.43 -11.16 5.62
C ILE A 78 -23.28 -10.30 6.55
N SER A 79 -23.60 -10.80 7.74
CA SER A 79 -24.38 -10.04 8.72
C SER A 79 -23.51 -8.97 9.40
N GLU A 80 -24.14 -7.85 9.77
CA GLU A 80 -23.49 -6.70 10.40
C GLU A 80 -22.84 -7.11 11.74
N LYS A 81 -23.55 -7.95 12.52
CA LYS A 81 -23.01 -8.52 13.77
C LYS A 81 -21.69 -9.27 13.57
N ILE A 82 -21.58 -10.05 12.49
CA ILE A 82 -20.34 -10.78 12.17
C ILE A 82 -19.26 -9.81 11.71
N ALA A 83 -19.61 -8.85 10.84
CA ALA A 83 -18.66 -7.84 10.36
C ALA A 83 -18.10 -7.00 11.52
N ASN A 84 -18.94 -6.51 12.44
CA ASN A 84 -18.52 -5.78 13.63
C ASN A 84 -17.58 -6.60 14.52
N ARG A 85 -17.88 -7.89 14.72
CA ARG A 85 -16.99 -8.78 15.46
C ARG A 85 -15.63 -8.95 14.77
N LEU A 86 -15.61 -9.12 13.45
CA LEU A 86 -14.36 -9.22 12.68
C LEU A 86 -13.54 -7.94 12.75
N PHE A 87 -14.18 -6.77 12.62
CA PHE A 87 -13.52 -5.47 12.77
C PHE A 87 -12.82 -5.34 14.13
N ILE A 88 -13.53 -5.68 15.22
CA ILE A 88 -12.98 -5.62 16.58
C ILE A 88 -11.80 -6.60 16.73
N VAL A 89 -11.99 -7.86 16.31
CA VAL A 89 -10.96 -8.90 16.43
C VAL A 89 -9.69 -8.52 15.67
N PHE A 90 -9.81 -8.09 14.42
CA PHE A 90 -8.63 -7.70 13.62
C PHE A 90 -7.91 -6.46 14.18
N ASN A 91 -8.64 -5.47 14.69
CA ASN A 91 -8.02 -4.32 15.36
C ASN A 91 -7.28 -4.72 16.64
N ILE A 92 -7.92 -5.54 17.50
CA ILE A 92 -7.29 -6.01 18.73
C ILE A 92 -6.02 -6.79 18.40
N ILE A 93 -6.06 -7.70 17.44
CA ILE A 93 -4.87 -8.46 17.00
C ILE A 93 -3.77 -7.51 16.52
N GLY A 94 -4.11 -6.58 15.63
CA GLY A 94 -3.15 -5.62 15.06
C GLY A 94 -2.46 -4.77 16.13
N VAL A 95 -3.26 -4.15 17.01
CA VAL A 95 -2.75 -3.28 18.07
C VAL A 95 -2.02 -4.06 19.16
N ALA A 96 -2.54 -5.21 19.59
CA ALA A 96 -1.92 -6.02 20.65
C ALA A 96 -0.57 -6.60 20.21
N ILE A 97 -0.47 -7.12 18.98
CA ILE A 97 0.81 -7.58 18.43
C ILE A 97 1.78 -6.41 18.28
N GLY A 98 1.29 -5.25 17.79
CA GLY A 98 2.11 -4.06 17.68
C GLY A 98 2.66 -3.57 19.02
N PHE A 99 1.85 -3.60 20.07
CA PHE A 99 2.26 -3.30 21.44
C PHE A 99 3.30 -4.31 21.93
N TYR A 100 3.04 -5.61 21.77
CA TYR A 100 3.97 -6.67 22.14
C TYR A 100 5.33 -6.51 21.45
N LEU A 101 5.32 -6.28 20.14
CA LEU A 101 6.53 -6.09 19.34
C LEU A 101 7.34 -4.87 19.80
N SER A 102 6.66 -3.74 20.04
CA SER A 102 7.29 -2.49 20.50
C SER A 102 8.01 -2.64 21.83
N ASN A 103 7.47 -3.47 22.74
CA ASN A 103 8.11 -3.75 24.03
C ASN A 103 9.32 -4.67 23.88
N ILE A 104 9.24 -5.70 23.03
CA ILE A 104 10.36 -6.62 22.79
C ILE A 104 11.57 -5.91 22.18
N ILE A 105 11.37 -4.96 21.28
CA ILE A 105 12.46 -4.16 20.69
C ILE A 105 12.94 -3.02 21.60
N GLY A 106 12.50 -2.98 22.87
CA GLY A 106 12.93 -1.98 23.85
C GLY A 106 12.43 -0.56 23.56
N SER A 107 11.44 -0.40 22.69
CA SER A 107 10.90 0.91 22.27
C SER A 107 9.37 1.00 22.42
N PRO A 108 8.83 1.00 23.66
CA PRO A 108 7.38 0.97 23.89
C PRO A 108 6.60 2.12 23.23
N LYS A 109 7.26 3.28 23.02
CA LYS A 109 6.68 4.44 22.33
C LYS A 109 6.22 4.11 20.90
N LEU A 110 6.84 3.13 20.24
CA LEU A 110 6.47 2.71 18.89
C LEU A 110 5.09 2.02 18.84
N ALA A 111 4.55 1.59 19.97
CA ALA A 111 3.19 1.03 20.03
C ALA A 111 2.13 2.06 19.60
N ALA A 112 2.41 3.36 19.81
CA ALA A 112 1.55 4.44 19.38
C ALA A 112 1.30 4.43 17.87
N LEU A 113 2.25 3.94 17.06
CA LEU A 113 2.10 3.85 15.61
C LEU A 113 0.88 2.98 15.24
N PHE A 114 0.72 1.81 15.85
CA PHE A 114 -0.40 0.91 15.55
C PHE A 114 -1.75 1.47 16.01
N ILE A 115 -1.76 2.16 17.16
CA ILE A 115 -2.97 2.82 17.68
C ILE A 115 -3.39 3.95 16.74
N VAL A 116 -2.45 4.81 16.34
CA VAL A 116 -2.71 5.92 15.41
C VAL A 116 -3.18 5.38 14.05
N VAL A 117 -2.53 4.34 13.50
CA VAL A 117 -2.94 3.73 12.24
C VAL A 117 -4.35 3.15 12.31
N SER A 118 -4.69 2.44 13.40
CA SER A 118 -6.07 1.95 13.64
C SER A 118 -7.08 3.11 13.67
N GLY A 119 -6.75 4.21 14.36
CA GLY A 119 -7.57 5.42 14.40
C GLY A 119 -7.75 6.06 13.02
N ILE A 120 -6.67 6.21 12.24
CA ILE A 120 -6.75 6.75 10.86
C ILE A 120 -7.65 5.88 9.99
N PHE A 121 -7.54 4.55 10.07
CA PHE A 121 -8.41 3.65 9.31
C PHE A 121 -9.88 3.78 9.70
N TYR A 122 -10.17 3.94 10.99
CA TYR A 122 -11.54 4.19 11.46
C TYR A 122 -12.09 5.51 10.92
N ILE A 123 -11.36 6.62 11.11
CA ILE A 123 -11.77 7.95 10.62
C ILE A 123 -11.90 7.95 9.09
N TYR A 124 -11.04 7.20 8.39
CA TYR A 124 -11.15 7.02 6.96
C TYR A 124 -12.48 6.38 6.55
N ALA A 125 -12.87 5.27 7.20
CA ALA A 125 -14.07 4.53 6.85
C ALA A 125 -15.36 5.31 7.15
N THR A 126 -15.37 6.14 8.20
CA THR A 126 -16.54 6.91 8.63
C THR A 126 -16.64 8.29 7.96
N TYR A 127 -15.52 8.96 7.67
CA TYR A 127 -15.52 10.36 7.23
C TYR A 127 -14.65 10.64 6.01
N LEU A 128 -13.36 10.25 6.02
CA LEU A 128 -12.42 10.73 4.99
C LEU A 128 -12.71 10.15 3.61
N LYS A 129 -13.42 9.02 3.52
CA LYS A 129 -13.87 8.43 2.26
C LYS A 129 -14.79 9.34 1.44
N GLU A 130 -15.43 10.33 2.07
CA GLU A 130 -16.35 11.27 1.42
C GLU A 130 -15.63 12.53 0.91
N ILE A 131 -14.37 12.73 1.32
CA ILE A 131 -13.56 13.88 0.90
C ILE A 131 -12.82 13.53 -0.39
N LEU A 132 -13.09 14.32 -1.43
CA LEU A 132 -12.74 14.06 -2.83
C LEU A 132 -11.30 13.57 -3.07
N VAL A 133 -10.29 14.32 -2.63
CA VAL A 133 -8.86 13.96 -2.83
C VAL A 133 -8.33 13.10 -1.69
N LEU A 134 -8.78 13.39 -0.47
CA LEU A 134 -8.18 12.86 0.74
C LEU A 134 -8.40 11.34 0.86
N LYS A 135 -9.52 10.83 0.34
CA LYS A 135 -9.79 9.39 0.32
C LYS A 135 -8.74 8.58 -0.44
N ASN A 136 -8.22 9.11 -1.55
CA ASN A 136 -7.24 8.40 -2.37
C ASN A 136 -5.84 8.49 -1.75
N VAL A 137 -5.48 9.68 -1.28
CA VAL A 137 -4.15 9.97 -0.71
C VAL A 137 -3.90 9.19 0.58
N ILE A 138 -4.88 9.10 1.47
CA ILE A 138 -4.71 8.42 2.77
C ILE A 138 -4.38 6.94 2.59
N ILE A 139 -5.03 6.24 1.66
CA ILE A 139 -4.72 4.83 1.39
C ILE A 139 -3.28 4.70 0.90
N GLY A 140 -2.81 5.62 0.05
CA GLY A 140 -1.42 5.70 -0.36
C GLY A 140 -0.48 5.90 0.83
N VAL A 141 -0.78 6.84 1.73
CA VAL A 141 0.04 7.15 2.91
C VAL A 141 0.16 5.93 3.82
N LEU A 142 -0.95 5.22 4.04
CA LEU A 142 -0.98 4.02 4.87
C LEU A 142 -0.18 2.87 4.24
N MET A 143 -0.16 2.75 2.91
CA MET A 143 0.74 1.81 2.23
C MET A 143 2.22 2.17 2.48
N ALA A 144 2.59 3.43 2.27
CA ALA A 144 3.97 3.87 2.51
C ALA A 144 4.39 3.65 3.96
N LEU A 145 3.52 3.98 4.91
CA LEU A 145 3.77 3.75 6.33
C LEU A 145 3.94 2.27 6.66
N ALA A 146 3.21 1.37 5.99
CA ALA A 146 3.40 -0.07 6.16
C ALA A 146 4.81 -0.52 5.73
N LEU A 147 5.36 0.04 4.65
CA LEU A 147 6.74 -0.26 4.22
C LEU A 147 7.78 0.37 5.17
N ILE A 148 7.60 1.65 5.52
CA ILE A 148 8.47 2.37 6.47
C ILE A 148 8.47 1.69 7.84
N SER A 149 7.37 1.06 8.26
CA SER A 149 7.29 0.37 9.55
C SER A 149 8.33 -0.76 9.67
N VAL A 150 8.72 -1.41 8.57
CA VAL A 150 9.79 -2.41 8.58
C VAL A 150 11.11 -1.76 9.01
N ALA A 151 11.45 -0.60 8.44
CA ALA A 151 12.64 0.15 8.83
C ALA A 151 12.56 0.67 10.28
N ILE A 152 11.39 1.16 10.71
CA ILE A 152 11.19 1.68 12.07
C ILE A 152 11.40 0.60 13.13
N PHE A 153 10.90 -0.61 12.90
CA PHE A 153 10.93 -1.68 13.91
C PHE A 153 12.18 -2.56 13.84
N ASP A 154 12.85 -2.61 12.69
CA ASP A 154 13.96 -3.52 12.46
C ASP A 154 15.30 -2.80 12.39
N LEU A 155 15.32 -1.62 11.74
CA LEU A 155 16.52 -0.85 11.46
C LEU A 155 16.86 0.12 12.60
N LEU A 156 15.88 0.95 13.00
CA LEU A 156 16.12 2.01 13.99
C LEU A 156 16.66 1.50 15.33
N PRO A 157 16.15 0.40 15.92
CA PRO A 157 16.66 -0.08 17.21
C PRO A 157 18.08 -0.67 17.11
N ALA A 158 18.54 -1.03 15.92
CA ALA A 158 19.88 -1.60 15.66
C ALA A 158 20.94 -0.54 15.29
N ILE A 159 20.58 0.76 15.30
CA ILE A 159 21.52 1.84 14.97
C ILE A 159 22.54 2.02 16.10
N THR A 160 23.82 2.00 15.71
CA THR A 160 24.97 2.36 16.53
C THR A 160 25.72 3.52 15.86
N ASP A 161 26.64 4.18 16.57
CA ASP A 161 27.45 5.25 15.96
C ASP A 161 28.31 4.75 14.79
N GLN A 162 28.72 3.48 14.81
CA GLN A 162 29.56 2.88 13.77
C GLN A 162 28.79 2.54 12.49
N ASN A 163 27.55 2.05 12.61
CA ASN A 163 26.74 1.64 11.45
C ASN A 163 25.75 2.71 10.96
N ARG A 164 25.68 3.87 11.63
CA ARG A 164 24.70 4.94 11.33
C ARG A 164 24.69 5.35 9.85
N ALA A 165 25.85 5.39 9.20
CA ALA A 165 25.95 5.78 7.80
C ALA A 165 25.26 4.77 6.87
N SER A 166 25.56 3.47 7.00
CA SER A 166 24.93 2.42 6.19
C SER A 166 23.44 2.30 6.50
N GLN A 167 23.06 2.37 7.78
CA GLN A 167 21.65 2.37 8.21
C GLN A 167 20.86 3.52 7.59
N LYS A 168 21.45 4.73 7.54
CA LYS A 168 20.80 5.89 6.91
C LYS A 168 20.58 5.68 5.42
N VAL A 169 21.55 5.12 4.70
CA VAL A 169 21.42 4.86 3.25
C VAL A 169 20.28 3.89 2.99
N ILE A 170 20.24 2.77 3.73
CA ILE A 170 19.19 1.75 3.60
C ILE A 170 17.82 2.29 3.98
N PHE A 171 17.73 3.10 5.03
CA PHE A 171 16.50 3.79 5.41
C PHE A 171 15.99 4.69 4.28
N LEU A 172 16.87 5.48 3.64
CA LEU A 172 16.51 6.35 2.52
C LEU A 172 16.02 5.55 1.30
N ILE A 173 16.64 4.41 1.01
CA ILE A 173 16.16 3.51 -0.05
C ILE A 173 14.71 3.07 0.26
N ILE A 174 14.40 2.68 1.50
CA ILE A 174 13.03 2.30 1.89
C ILE A 174 12.07 3.48 1.74
N VAL A 175 12.51 4.70 2.08
CA VAL A 175 11.70 5.90 1.89
C VAL A 175 11.39 6.11 0.40
N ASP A 176 12.37 5.99 -0.49
CA ASP A 176 12.16 6.13 -1.94
C ASP A 176 11.15 5.10 -2.47
N TYR A 177 11.29 3.83 -2.07
CA TYR A 177 10.33 2.77 -2.39
C TYR A 177 8.94 3.05 -1.83
N SER A 178 8.86 3.64 -0.64
CA SER A 178 7.60 3.98 0.01
C SER A 178 6.89 5.14 -0.71
N ILE A 179 7.64 6.13 -1.19
CA ILE A 179 7.11 7.23 -2.00
C ILE A 179 6.63 6.70 -3.37
N PHE A 180 7.37 5.79 -3.98
CA PHE A 180 6.93 5.11 -5.20
C PHE A 180 5.62 4.34 -4.98
N ALA A 181 5.56 3.49 -3.95
CA ALA A 181 4.36 2.72 -3.61
C ALA A 181 3.16 3.63 -3.27
N PHE A 182 3.38 4.69 -2.50
CA PHE A 182 2.39 5.74 -2.23
C PHE A 182 1.76 6.27 -3.51
N THR A 183 2.60 6.63 -4.49
CA THR A 183 2.15 7.25 -5.72
C THR A 183 1.33 6.26 -6.56
N ILE A 184 1.83 5.03 -6.71
CA ILE A 184 1.12 3.97 -7.45
C ILE A 184 -0.22 3.61 -6.81
N VAL A 185 -0.27 3.50 -5.48
CA VAL A 185 -1.50 3.22 -4.74
C VAL A 185 -2.50 4.36 -4.86
N THR A 186 -2.05 5.61 -4.77
CA THR A 186 -2.91 6.78 -4.93
C THR A 186 -3.54 6.80 -6.32
N ILE A 187 -2.75 6.63 -7.38
CA ILE A 187 -3.25 6.53 -8.77
C ILE A 187 -4.26 5.37 -8.88
N ARG A 188 -3.96 4.22 -8.26
CA ARG A 188 -4.83 3.05 -8.27
C ARG A 188 -6.18 3.30 -7.59
N GLU A 189 -6.23 4.06 -6.49
CA GLU A 189 -7.50 4.41 -5.87
C GLU A 189 -8.32 5.35 -6.77
N ILE A 190 -7.70 6.28 -7.50
CA ILE A 190 -8.42 7.12 -8.48
C ILE A 190 -8.98 6.26 -9.62
N VAL A 191 -8.21 5.28 -10.13
CA VAL A 191 -8.69 4.31 -11.13
C VAL A 191 -9.89 3.51 -10.61
N LYS A 192 -9.91 3.15 -9.32
CA LYS A 192 -11.06 2.46 -8.71
C LYS A 192 -12.28 3.35 -8.60
N ASP A 193 -12.11 4.65 -8.34
CA ASP A 193 -13.22 5.58 -8.34
C ASP A 193 -13.88 5.67 -9.73
N CYS A 194 -13.11 5.52 -10.81
CA CYS A 194 -13.68 5.42 -12.16
C CYS A 194 -14.51 4.13 -12.36
N LEU A 195 -14.19 3.04 -11.65
CA LEU A 195 -14.97 1.79 -11.67
C LEU A 195 -16.26 1.89 -10.85
N SER A 196 -16.26 2.68 -9.79
CA SER A 196 -17.42 2.86 -8.90
C SER A 196 -18.24 4.10 -9.21
N MET A 197 -17.91 4.86 -10.26
CA MET A 197 -18.53 6.15 -10.58
C MET A 197 -20.06 6.14 -10.54
N ASP A 198 -20.72 5.18 -11.18
CA ASP A 198 -22.19 5.10 -11.18
C ASP A 198 -22.76 4.84 -9.78
N LYS A 199 -22.09 3.98 -9.00
CA LYS A 199 -22.50 3.66 -7.63
C LYS A 199 -22.29 4.84 -6.70
N ASP A 200 -21.16 5.52 -6.83
CA ASP A 200 -20.79 6.67 -6.01
C ASP A 200 -21.69 7.87 -6.34
N HIS A 201 -22.04 8.07 -7.61
CA HIS A 201 -22.99 9.10 -8.04
C HIS A 201 -24.39 8.84 -7.49
N ASN A 202 -24.88 7.60 -7.60
CA ASN A 202 -26.14 7.19 -6.99
C ASN A 202 -26.10 7.28 -5.46
N ALA A 203 -24.91 7.22 -4.85
CA ALA A 203 -24.68 7.43 -3.42
C ALA A 203 -24.41 8.90 -3.04
N GLY A 204 -24.49 9.85 -3.97
CA GLY A 204 -24.19 11.26 -3.70
C GLY A 204 -22.76 11.51 -3.18
N ILE A 205 -21.85 10.55 -3.34
CA ILE A 205 -20.45 10.66 -2.92
C ILE A 205 -19.71 11.41 -4.03
N GLN A 206 -19.06 12.52 -3.68
CA GLN A 206 -18.24 13.25 -4.65
C GLN A 206 -16.85 12.62 -4.76
N THR A 207 -16.53 12.11 -5.95
CA THR A 207 -15.22 11.54 -6.29
C THR A 207 -14.57 12.36 -7.41
N ILE A 208 -13.25 12.23 -7.57
CA ILE A 208 -12.51 12.90 -8.66
C ILE A 208 -13.18 12.67 -10.04
N PRO A 209 -13.55 11.44 -10.45
CA PRO A 209 -14.24 11.22 -11.72
C PRO A 209 -15.64 11.83 -11.80
N ILE A 210 -16.35 11.99 -10.68
CA ILE A 210 -17.65 12.67 -10.65
C ILE A 210 -17.47 14.20 -10.79
N ALA A 211 -16.47 14.78 -10.13
CA ALA A 211 -16.25 16.22 -10.15
C ALA A 211 -15.59 16.73 -11.45
N LEU A 212 -14.61 15.99 -11.99
CA LEU A 212 -13.89 16.39 -13.20
C LEU A 212 -14.49 15.81 -14.48
N GLY A 213 -15.31 14.76 -14.37
CA GLY A 213 -15.69 13.91 -15.47
C GLY A 213 -14.63 12.83 -15.75
N LYS A 214 -15.11 11.73 -16.33
CA LYS A 214 -14.32 10.52 -16.59
C LYS A 214 -13.13 10.77 -17.51
N ASP A 215 -13.34 11.46 -18.63
CA ASP A 215 -12.30 11.72 -19.64
C ASP A 215 -11.15 12.57 -19.09
N ARG A 216 -11.46 13.59 -18.29
CA ARG A 216 -10.45 14.43 -17.65
C ARG A 216 -9.69 13.68 -16.57
N THR A 217 -10.38 12.84 -15.81
CA THR A 217 -9.77 12.02 -14.75
C THR A 217 -8.81 10.98 -15.31
N VAL A 218 -9.17 10.38 -16.44
CA VAL A 218 -8.31 9.43 -17.15
C VAL A 218 -7.02 10.10 -17.64
N LYS A 219 -7.11 11.32 -18.19
CA LYS A 219 -5.93 12.12 -18.56
C LYS A 219 -5.07 12.47 -17.35
N LEU A 220 -5.70 12.84 -16.23
CA LEU A 220 -5.03 13.10 -14.96
C LEU A 220 -4.28 11.86 -14.44
N ILE A 221 -4.90 10.68 -14.46
CA ILE A 221 -4.28 9.40 -14.08
C ILE A 221 -3.02 9.14 -14.92
N GLY A 222 -3.11 9.31 -16.23
CA GLY A 222 -1.96 9.18 -17.12
C GLY A 222 -0.85 10.19 -16.80
N ALA A 223 -1.21 11.46 -16.58
CA ALA A 223 -0.25 12.50 -16.21
C ALA A 223 0.43 12.23 -14.85
N LEU A 224 -0.31 11.79 -13.84
CA LEU A 224 0.24 11.42 -12.53
C LEU A 224 1.24 10.27 -12.61
N THR A 225 1.15 9.42 -13.65
CA THR A 225 2.09 8.31 -13.87
C THR A 225 3.49 8.80 -14.26
N ILE A 226 3.66 10.06 -14.66
CA ILE A 226 4.98 10.65 -14.90
C ILE A 226 5.80 10.70 -13.61
N ILE A 227 5.16 10.91 -12.45
CA ILE A 227 5.83 10.98 -11.15
C ILE A 227 6.58 9.66 -10.83
N PRO A 228 5.92 8.48 -10.77
CA PRO A 228 6.62 7.23 -10.48
C PRO A 228 7.64 6.85 -11.55
N ILE A 229 7.44 7.23 -12.83
CA ILE A 229 8.45 7.04 -13.87
C ILE A 229 9.70 7.88 -13.56
N GLY A 230 9.51 9.17 -13.23
CA GLY A 230 10.60 10.06 -12.85
C GLY A 230 11.37 9.57 -11.62
N LEU A 231 10.66 9.08 -10.60
CA LEU A 231 11.27 8.48 -9.40
C LEU A 231 12.17 7.29 -9.76
N VAL A 232 11.70 6.38 -10.62
CA VAL A 232 12.50 5.22 -11.05
C VAL A 232 13.72 5.66 -11.86
N ILE A 233 13.56 6.60 -12.80
CA ILE A 233 14.68 7.12 -13.60
C ILE A 233 15.73 7.78 -12.71
N TYR A 234 15.29 8.63 -11.77
CA TYR A 234 16.17 9.28 -10.79
C TYR A 234 16.92 8.26 -9.94
N TYR A 235 16.23 7.24 -9.44
CA TYR A 235 16.84 6.17 -8.65
C TYR A 235 17.89 5.40 -9.45
N VAL A 236 17.55 5.03 -10.70
CA VAL A 236 18.47 4.32 -11.59
C VAL A 236 19.71 5.16 -11.87
N TYR A 237 19.56 6.44 -12.18
CA TYR A 237 20.67 7.35 -12.43
C TYR A 237 21.58 7.51 -11.21
N THR A 238 20.99 7.61 -10.02
CA THR A 238 21.72 7.88 -8.77
C THR A 238 22.43 6.64 -8.22
N TYR A 239 21.79 5.47 -8.28
CA TYR A 239 22.25 4.28 -7.55
C TYR A 239 22.64 3.09 -8.44
N LEU A 240 22.11 3.00 -9.66
CA LEU A 240 22.26 1.80 -10.49
C LEU A 240 23.02 2.05 -11.80
N PHE A 241 23.34 3.30 -12.14
CA PHE A 241 23.90 3.67 -13.45
C PHE A 241 25.21 2.95 -13.77
N SER A 242 26.01 2.61 -12.76
CA SER A 242 27.25 1.85 -12.91
C SER A 242 27.04 0.37 -13.29
N ASN A 243 25.83 -0.17 -13.13
CA ASN A 243 25.51 -1.56 -13.44
C ASN A 243 24.47 -1.65 -14.58
N SER A 244 24.95 -1.89 -15.80
CA SER A 244 24.12 -1.95 -17.01
C SER A 244 23.00 -3.00 -16.94
N THR A 245 23.24 -4.15 -16.30
CA THR A 245 22.23 -5.21 -16.14
C THR A 245 21.11 -4.75 -15.21
N ALA A 246 21.45 -4.09 -14.10
CA ALA A 246 20.48 -3.51 -13.17
C ALA A 246 19.59 -2.47 -13.84
N VAL A 247 20.21 -1.58 -14.61
CA VAL A 247 19.53 -0.51 -15.35
C VAL A 247 18.50 -1.12 -16.30
N VAL A 248 18.90 -2.10 -17.12
CA VAL A 248 18.01 -2.74 -18.09
C VAL A 248 16.86 -3.46 -17.40
N LEU A 249 17.13 -4.19 -16.31
CA LEU A 249 16.10 -4.91 -15.56
C LEU A 249 15.10 -3.94 -14.91
N VAL A 250 15.56 -2.92 -14.19
CA VAL A 250 14.67 -1.97 -13.50
C VAL A 250 13.85 -1.15 -14.49
N LEU A 251 14.46 -0.67 -15.58
CA LEU A 251 13.72 0.05 -16.62
C LEU A 251 12.71 -0.86 -17.34
N GLY A 252 13.10 -2.09 -17.68
CA GLY A 252 12.21 -3.05 -18.34
C GLY A 252 11.03 -3.47 -17.46
N PHE A 253 11.27 -3.81 -16.20
CA PHE A 253 10.24 -4.32 -15.30
C PHE A 253 9.39 -3.23 -14.65
N LEU A 254 9.87 -1.99 -14.51
CA LEU A 254 9.09 -0.90 -13.89
C LEU A 254 8.67 0.18 -14.87
N VAL A 255 9.58 0.72 -15.68
CA VAL A 255 9.26 1.83 -16.57
C VAL A 255 8.39 1.38 -17.75
N ALA A 256 8.69 0.24 -18.38
CA ALA A 256 7.88 -0.25 -19.50
C ALA A 256 6.39 -0.48 -19.14
N PRO A 257 6.02 -1.18 -18.05
CA PRO A 257 4.61 -1.33 -17.68
C PRO A 257 3.96 -0.02 -17.23
N LEU A 258 4.72 0.94 -16.66
CA LEU A 258 4.22 2.26 -16.33
C LEU A 258 3.92 3.10 -17.57
N LEU A 259 4.78 3.05 -18.59
CA LEU A 259 4.52 3.68 -19.88
C LEU A 259 3.31 3.05 -20.56
N TYR A 260 3.22 1.71 -20.55
CA TYR A 260 2.03 1.02 -21.05
C TYR A 260 0.76 1.44 -20.32
N PHE A 261 0.79 1.53 -18.98
CA PHE A 261 -0.32 2.04 -18.18
C PHE A 261 -0.67 3.48 -18.56
N MET A 262 0.31 4.35 -18.70
CA MET A 262 0.12 5.77 -19.04
C MET A 262 -0.63 5.92 -20.36
N PHE A 263 -0.14 5.31 -21.44
CA PHE A 263 -0.78 5.41 -22.75
C PHE A 263 -2.15 4.71 -22.79
N LYS A 264 -2.26 3.52 -22.18
CA LYS A 264 -3.52 2.80 -22.11
C LYS A 264 -4.57 3.53 -21.27
N SER A 265 -4.14 4.31 -20.29
CA SER A 265 -5.07 5.08 -19.48
C SER A 265 -5.88 6.01 -20.37
N TRP A 266 -5.26 6.79 -21.26
CA TRP A 266 -5.92 7.81 -22.08
C TRP A 266 -7.02 7.32 -23.02
N SER A 267 -7.08 6.02 -23.32
CA SER A 267 -8.14 5.39 -24.12
C SER A 267 -9.14 4.56 -23.29
N ALA A 268 -9.07 4.61 -21.96
CA ALA A 268 -9.91 3.81 -21.08
C ALA A 268 -11.31 4.41 -20.90
N GLU A 269 -12.32 3.69 -21.37
CA GLU A 269 -13.72 4.12 -21.32
C GLU A 269 -14.60 3.11 -20.56
N THR A 270 -14.28 1.83 -20.64
CA THR A 270 -15.14 0.76 -20.09
C THR A 270 -14.69 0.29 -18.72
N ASN A 271 -15.60 -0.32 -17.96
CA ASN A 271 -15.26 -0.99 -16.70
C ASN A 271 -14.22 -2.12 -16.87
N LYS A 272 -14.09 -2.70 -18.05
CA LYS A 272 -13.04 -3.69 -18.35
C LYS A 272 -11.67 -3.02 -18.42
N ASP A 273 -11.60 -1.82 -19.00
CA ASP A 273 -10.36 -1.05 -19.13
C ASP A 273 -9.85 -0.63 -17.76
N PHE A 274 -10.70 -0.05 -16.90
CA PHE A 274 -10.28 0.34 -15.54
C PHE A 274 -9.90 -0.85 -14.65
N LYS A 275 -10.55 -2.02 -14.81
CA LYS A 275 -10.11 -3.25 -14.13
C LYS A 275 -8.70 -3.65 -14.59
N THR A 276 -8.44 -3.54 -15.89
CA THR A 276 -7.13 -3.83 -16.48
C THR A 276 -6.08 -2.84 -15.99
N LEU A 277 -6.38 -1.54 -15.97
CA LEU A 277 -5.52 -0.50 -15.40
C LEU A 277 -5.19 -0.77 -13.93
N SER A 278 -6.20 -1.09 -13.11
CA SER A 278 -6.00 -1.43 -11.70
C SER A 278 -5.13 -2.67 -11.51
N LEU A 279 -5.25 -3.66 -12.40
CA LEU A 279 -4.43 -4.87 -12.41
C LEU A 279 -2.97 -4.54 -12.78
N ILE A 280 -2.74 -3.73 -13.81
CA ILE A 280 -1.40 -3.31 -14.22
C ILE A 280 -0.67 -2.64 -13.04
N LEU A 281 -1.32 -1.71 -12.32
CA LEU A 281 -0.71 -1.08 -11.14
C LEU A 281 -0.44 -2.07 -10.00
N LYS A 282 -1.30 -3.08 -9.79
CA LYS A 282 -1.00 -4.17 -8.83
C LYS A 282 0.24 -4.95 -9.26
N VAL A 283 0.36 -5.27 -10.55
CA VAL A 283 1.53 -5.99 -11.10
C VAL A 283 2.79 -5.13 -10.94
N VAL A 284 2.72 -3.83 -11.20
CA VAL A 284 3.84 -2.91 -10.97
C VAL A 284 4.28 -2.90 -9.51
N LEU A 285 3.36 -2.86 -8.54
CA LEU A 285 3.71 -2.95 -7.12
C LEU A 285 4.41 -4.28 -6.76
N PHE A 286 3.93 -5.39 -7.33
CA PHE A 286 4.55 -6.69 -7.15
C PHE A 286 5.95 -6.77 -7.76
N LEU A 287 6.11 -6.26 -8.99
CA LEU A 287 7.40 -6.20 -9.67
C LEU A 287 8.38 -5.29 -8.95
N ALA A 288 7.93 -4.15 -8.44
CA ALA A 288 8.76 -3.23 -7.64
C ALA A 288 9.21 -3.87 -6.32
N SER A 289 8.34 -4.62 -5.66
CA SER A 289 8.73 -5.37 -4.46
C SER A 289 9.76 -6.45 -4.80
N SER A 290 9.54 -7.18 -5.89
CA SER A 290 10.41 -8.26 -6.33
C SER A 290 11.77 -7.77 -6.85
N SER A 291 11.85 -6.57 -7.41
CA SER A 291 13.12 -6.01 -7.90
C SER A 291 14.13 -5.77 -6.79
N ILE A 292 13.67 -5.53 -5.55
CA ILE A 292 14.54 -5.44 -4.37
C ILE A 292 15.33 -6.73 -4.17
N LEU A 293 14.71 -7.89 -4.37
CA LEU A 293 15.40 -9.19 -4.25
C LEU A 293 16.51 -9.37 -5.29
N GLN A 294 16.46 -8.64 -6.40
CA GLN A 294 17.48 -8.73 -7.45
C GLN A 294 18.73 -7.94 -7.09
N PHE A 295 18.65 -6.96 -6.18
CA PHE A 295 19.80 -6.13 -5.82
C PHE A 295 20.95 -6.94 -5.22
N GLN A 296 20.69 -8.01 -4.49
CA GLN A 296 21.74 -8.90 -4.00
C GLN A 296 22.55 -9.57 -5.11
N PHE A 297 21.98 -9.82 -6.29
CA PHE A 297 22.67 -10.47 -7.40
C PHE A 297 23.37 -9.47 -8.34
N ILE A 298 23.13 -8.19 -8.09
CA ILE A 298 23.52 -7.08 -8.96
C ILE A 298 24.58 -6.22 -8.27
N LEU A 299 24.49 -6.03 -6.96
CA LEU A 299 25.34 -5.13 -6.19
C LEU A 299 26.39 -5.85 -5.33
N LEU A 300 26.28 -7.17 -5.16
CA LEU A 300 27.30 -8.04 -4.55
C LEU A 300 28.03 -8.82 -5.64
#